data_AF-A0A5E4GBH4-F1
#
_entry.id   AF-A0A5E4GBH4-F1
#
_cell.length_a   1.000
_cell.length_b   1.000
_cell.length_c   1.000
_cell.angle_alpha   90.00
_cell.angle_beta   90.00
_cell.angle_gamma   90.00
#
_symmetry.space_group_name_H-M   'P 1'
#
loop_
_entity.id
_entity.type
_entity.pdbx_description
1 polymer ?
#
loop_
_entity_poly.entity_id
_entity_poly.type
_entity_poly.pdbx_seq_one_letter_code
_entity_poly.pdbx_strand_id
1 'polypeptide(L)' 'DVDHTPLKYKSIAEIYEKCNMCIIEPESFEEAAKDDSWKKAMEDEITMIEKNNTWEL' A
#
# COMPACT_ATOMS: atom_id res chain seq x y z
N ASP A 1 -8.18 18.38 -38.35
CA ASP A 1 -9.34 18.49 -37.48
C ASP A 1 -8.98 18.07 -36.07
N VAL A 2 -9.30 18.91 -35.09
CA VAL A 2 -9.15 18.61 -33.66
C VAL A 2 -10.39 17.83 -33.24
N ASP A 3 -10.20 16.65 -32.65
CA ASP A 3 -11.31 15.85 -32.15
C ASP A 3 -11.95 16.53 -30.93
N HIS A 4 -13.22 16.90 -31.06
CA HIS A 4 -14.02 17.55 -30.01
C HIS A 4 -14.85 16.56 -29.19
N THR A 5 -14.63 15.25 -29.34
CA THR A 5 -15.33 14.23 -28.56
C THR A 5 -15.05 14.45 -27.06
N PRO A 6 -16.07 14.65 -26.22
CA PRO A 6 -15.87 14.82 -24.79
C PRO A 6 -15.20 13.58 -24.19
N LEU A 7 -14.05 13.77 -23.57
CA LEU A 7 -13.38 12.71 -22.83
C LEU A 7 -14.27 12.30 -21.66
N LYS A 8 -14.60 11.01 -21.57
CA LYS A 8 -15.27 10.45 -20.39
C LYS A 8 -14.28 10.45 -19.23
N TYR A 9 -14.44 11.38 -18.31
CA TYR A 9 -13.67 11.39 -17.06
C TYR A 9 -14.21 10.32 -16.13
N LYS A 10 -13.31 9.46 -15.63
CA LYS A 10 -13.61 8.57 -14.52
C LYS A 10 -13.59 9.37 -13.22
N SER A 11 -14.43 8.99 -12.26
CA SER A 11 -14.34 9.60 -10.94
C SER A 11 -13.03 9.20 -10.27
N ILE A 12 -12.52 10.06 -9.38
CA ILE A 12 -11.35 9.75 -8.56
C ILE A 12 -11.61 8.48 -7.71
N ALA A 13 -12.84 8.27 -7.24
CA ALA A 13 -13.23 7.08 -6.50
C ALA A 13 -13.11 5.80 -7.37
N GLU A 14 -13.60 5.82 -8.61
CA GLU A 14 -13.47 4.70 -9.56
C GLU A 14 -11.99 4.39 -9.89
N ILE A 15 -11.13 5.40 -9.85
CA ILE A 15 -9.68 5.22 -10.06
C ILE A 15 -9.06 4.55 -8.82
N TYR A 16 -9.36 5.03 -7.61
CA TYR A 16 -8.83 4.45 -6.38
C TYR A 16 -9.26 3.01 -6.17
N GLU A 17 -10.53 2.69 -6.45
CA GLU A 17 -11.06 1.33 -6.37
C GLU A 17 -10.33 0.39 -7.34
N LYS A 18 -10.11 0.83 -8.59
CA LYS A 18 -9.40 0.01 -9.61
C LYS A 18 -7.91 -0.12 -9.36
N CYS A 19 -7.31 0.88 -8.74
CA CYS A 19 -5.89 0.86 -8.43
C CYS A 19 -5.56 0.10 -7.14
N ASN A 20 -6.58 -0.43 -6.43
CA ASN A 20 -6.41 -1.05 -5.11
C ASN A 20 -5.57 -0.15 -4.17
N MET A 21 -5.65 1.17 -4.38
CA MET A 21 -4.74 2.17 -3.81
C MET A 21 -5.16 2.56 -2.39
N CYS A 22 -6.33 2.10 -1.95
CA CYS A 22 -6.79 2.24 -0.58
C CYS A 22 -6.31 1.05 0.25
N ILE A 23 -5.00 0.93 0.44
CA ILE A 23 -4.51 0.23 1.63
C ILE A 23 -4.85 1.19 2.78
N ILE A 24 -5.96 0.92 3.45
CA ILE A 24 -6.30 1.63 4.67
C ILE A 24 -5.24 1.21 5.68
N GLU A 25 -4.44 2.15 6.13
CA GLU A 25 -3.43 1.86 7.16
C GLU A 25 -4.13 1.39 8.44
N PRO A 26 -3.68 0.29 9.05
CA PRO A 26 -4.20 -0.16 10.32
C PRO A 26 -3.88 0.89 11.41
N GLU A 27 -4.86 1.19 12.26
CA GLU A 27 -4.69 2.20 13.32
C GLU A 27 -4.12 1.58 14.61
N SER A 28 -4.01 0.26 14.65
CA SER A 28 -3.47 -0.50 15.78
C SER A 28 -2.61 -1.67 15.34
N PHE A 29 -1.70 -2.10 16.23
CA PHE A 29 -0.93 -3.31 16.01
C PHE A 29 -1.84 -4.54 15.84
N GLU A 30 -2.92 -4.63 16.61
CA GLU A 30 -3.87 -5.75 16.55
C GLU A 30 -4.59 -5.86 15.20
N GLU A 31 -4.82 -4.72 14.53
CA GLU A 31 -5.36 -4.68 13.17
C GLU A 31 -4.28 -5.07 12.15
N ALA A 32 -3.09 -4.48 12.25
CA ALA A 32 -1.97 -4.77 11.34
C ALA A 32 -1.57 -6.26 11.40
N ALA A 33 -1.51 -6.84 12.60
CA ALA A 33 -1.10 -8.23 12.82
C ALA A 33 -2.09 -9.26 12.24
N LYS A 34 -3.33 -8.86 11.91
CA LYS A 34 -4.30 -9.73 11.25
C LYS A 34 -4.12 -9.79 9.74
N ASP A 35 -3.41 -8.84 9.15
CA ASP A 35 -3.16 -8.77 7.72
C ASP A 35 -1.84 -9.47 7.36
N ASP A 36 -1.91 -10.43 6.44
CA ASP A 36 -0.74 -11.20 5.99
C ASP A 36 0.29 -10.34 5.26
N SER A 37 -0.14 -9.30 4.55
CA SER A 37 0.74 -8.37 3.83
C SER A 37 1.56 -7.54 4.81
N TRP A 38 0.93 -7.04 5.88
CA TRP A 38 1.61 -6.28 6.93
C TRP A 38 2.59 -7.17 7.72
N LYS A 39 2.18 -8.39 8.08
CA LYS A 39 3.09 -9.36 8.70
C LYS A 39 4.31 -9.64 7.81
N LYS A 40 4.07 -9.88 6.52
CA LYS A 40 5.16 -10.17 5.57
C LYS A 40 6.12 -9.00 5.43
N ALA A 41 5.61 -7.78 5.33
CA ALA A 41 6.43 -6.57 5.27
C ALA A 41 7.31 -6.43 6.52
N MET A 42 6.77 -6.69 7.71
CA MET A 42 7.52 -6.58 8.96
C MET A 42 8.61 -7.66 9.08
N GLU A 43 8.32 -8.90 8.67
CA GLU A 43 9.33 -9.97 8.60
C GLU A 43 10.49 -9.62 7.65
N ASP A 44 10.18 -9.03 6.49
CA ASP A 44 11.19 -8.62 5.52
C ASP A 44 12.06 -7.49 6.07
N GLU A 45 11.48 -6.53 6.78
CA GLU A 45 12.21 -5.45 7.45
C GLU A 45 13.16 -5.98 8.54
N ILE A 46 12.66 -6.85 9.43
CA ILE A 46 13.47 -7.50 10.48
C ILE A 46 14.64 -8.27 9.86
N THR A 47 14.37 -9.07 8.82
CA THR A 47 15.41 -9.84 8.13
C THR A 47 16.51 -8.93 7.56
N MET A 48 16.13 -7.77 7.02
CA MET A 48 17.08 -6.81 6.46
C MET A 48 17.91 -6.12 7.56
N ILE A 49 17.30 -5.82 8.71
CA ILE A 49 18.00 -5.26 9.86
C ILE A 49 19.05 -6.24 10.39
N GLU A 50 18.67 -7.49 10.59
CA GLU A 50 19.57 -8.57 11.04
C GLU A 50 20.72 -8.77 10.05
N LYS A 51 20.42 -8.81 8.75
CA LYS A 51 21.42 -9.00 7.70
C LYS A 51 22.45 -7.86 7.66
N ASN A 52 22.02 -6.64 7.91
CA ASN A 52 22.88 -5.46 7.80
C ASN A 52 23.54 -5.05 9.12
N ASN A 53 23.27 -5.78 10.23
CA ASN A 53 23.70 -5.42 11.60
C ASN A 53 23.43 -3.94 11.93
N THR A 54 22.37 -3.36 11.36
CA THR A 54 22.10 -1.92 11.44
C THR A 54 21.47 -1.49 12.76
N TRP A 55 21.02 -2.44 13.58
CA TRP A 55 20.52 -2.18 14.92
C TRP A 55 21.50 -2.69 15.98
N GLU A 56 21.96 -1.77 16.81
CA GLU A 56 22.50 -2.04 18.14
C GLU A 56 21.41 -1.72 19.16
N LEU A 57 21.24 -2.60 20.14
CA LEU A 57 20.24 -2.48 21.21
C LEU A 57 20.66 -1.45 22.26
#